data_AF-W1VJM7-F1
#
_entry.id   AF-W1VJM7-F1
#
_cell.length_a   1.000
_cell.length_b   1.000
_cell.length_c   1.000
_cell.angle_alpha   90.00
_cell.angle_beta   90.00
_cell.angle_gamma   90.00
#
_symmetry.space_group_name_H-M   'P 1'
#
loop_
_entity.id
_entity.type
_entity.pdbx_description
1 polymer ?
#
loop_
_entity_poly.entity_id
_entity_poly.type
_entity_poly.pdbx_seq_one_letter_code
_entity_poly.pdbx_strand_id
1 'polypeptide(L)' 'MNLTITITDSPTPPFEQVRSQIASLIVDGALEEGQRLPPVRQLAGDLRLAPGTV' A
#
# COMPACT_ATOMS: atom_id res chain seq x y z
N MET A 1 -6.11 -11.20 -6.25
CA MET A 1 -5.26 -11.20 -5.03
C MET A 1 -5.67 -10.00 -4.20
N ASN A 2 -5.93 -10.17 -2.91
CA ASN A 2 -6.40 -9.07 -2.07
C ASN A 2 -5.17 -8.42 -1.42
N LEU A 3 -4.71 -7.30 -2.00
CA LEU A 3 -3.67 -6.47 -1.42
C LEU A 3 -4.21 -5.88 -0.12
N THR A 4 -3.73 -6.35 1.03
CA THR A 4 -4.20 -5.87 2.33
C THR A 4 -3.20 -4.86 2.86
N ILE A 5 -3.54 -3.58 2.74
CA ILE A 5 -2.79 -2.48 3.34
C ILE A 5 -3.72 -1.81 4.35
N THR A 6 -3.24 -1.60 5.58
CA THR A 6 -4.02 -0.99 6.65
C THR A 6 -3.37 0.32 7.07
N ILE A 7 -4.18 1.37 7.24
CA ILE A 7 -3.74 2.67 7.76
C ILE A 7 -4.21 2.80 9.19
N THR A 8 -3.31 3.24 10.06
CA THR A 8 -3.57 3.43 11.50
C THR A 8 -3.25 4.86 11.91
N ASP A 9 -3.86 5.28 13.02
CA ASP A 9 -3.50 6.52 13.69
C ASP A 9 -2.22 6.29 14.49
N SER A 10 -1.10 6.50 13.81
CA SER A 10 0.27 6.25 14.29
C SER A 10 1.11 7.51 14.07
N PRO A 11 2.17 7.75 14.87
CA PRO A 11 3.14 8.80 14.59
C PRO A 11 3.81 8.68 13.22
N THR A 12 3.80 7.50 12.59
CA THR A 12 4.30 7.28 11.24
C THR A 12 3.30 7.85 10.22
N PRO A 13 3.72 8.75 9.32
CA PRO A 13 2.81 9.34 8.34
C PRO A 13 2.28 8.27 7.35
N PRO A 14 1.06 8.44 6.80
CA PRO A 14 0.41 7.40 5.98
C PRO A 14 1.22 6.93 4.78
N PHE A 15 1.94 7.82 4.08
CA PHE A 15 2.76 7.42 2.92
C PHE A 15 3.88 6.44 3.31
N GLU A 16 4.46 6.60 4.51
CA GLU A 16 5.47 5.68 5.02
C GLU A 16 4.86 4.34 5.44
N GLN A 17 3.66 4.37 6.04
CA GLN A 17 2.91 3.16 6.38
C GLN A 17 2.58 2.33 5.13
N VAL A 18 2.19 2.99 4.03
CA VAL A 18 1.93 2.32 2.74
C VAL A 18 3.23 1.73 2.17
N ARG A 19 4.30 2.53 2.13
CA ARG A 19 5.60 2.10 1.59
C ARG A 19 6.16 0.89 2.33
N SER A 20 6.12 0.89 3.66
CA SER A 20 6.66 -0.20 4.47
C SER A 20 5.86 -1.49 4.26
N GLN A 21 4.53 -1.42 4.21
CA GLN A 21 3.68 -2.59 3.96
C GLN A 21 3.89 -3.18 2.57
N ILE A 22 4.01 -2.34 1.52
CA ILE A 22 4.32 -2.84 0.18
C ILE A 22 5.69 -3.53 0.17
N ALA A 23 6.70 -2.95 0.82
CA ALA A 23 8.01 -3.56 0.93
C ALA A 23 7.96 -4.92 1.65
N SER A 24 7.21 -5.02 2.75
CA SER A 24 6.99 -6.29 3.46
C SER A 24 6.33 -7.33 2.56
N LEU A 25 5.27 -6.96 1.83
CA LEU A 25 4.59 -7.88 0.91
C LEU A 25 5.52 -8.42 -0.19
N ILE A 26 6.48 -7.63 -0.67
CA ILE A 26 7.50 -8.08 -1.63
C ILE A 26 8.46 -9.08 -0.95
N VAL A 27 8.98 -8.74 0.22
CA VAL A 27 9.93 -9.59 0.97
C VAL A 27 9.29 -10.92 1.36
N ASP A 28 8.02 -10.90 1.73
CA ASP A 28 7.25 -12.09 2.11
C ASP A 28 6.80 -12.92 0.89
N GLY A 29 7.10 -12.48 -0.34
CA GLY A 29 6.70 -13.15 -1.59
C GLY A 29 5.21 -13.03 -1.93
N ALA A 30 4.46 -12.23 -1.19
CA ALA A 30 3.04 -11.96 -1.47
C ALA A 30 2.84 -11.00 -2.66
N LEU A 31 3.86 -10.21 -3.01
CA LEU A 31 3.94 -9.46 -4.25
C LEU A 31 5.09 -10.04 -5.09
N GLU A 32 4.73 -10.77 -6.15
CA GLU A 32 5.70 -11.37 -7.06
C GLU A 32 6.28 -10.34 -8.03
N GLU A 33 7.47 -10.63 -8.55
CA GLU A 33 8.10 -9.82 -9.59
C GLU A 33 7.20 -9.73 -10.84
N GLY A 34 7.05 -8.53 -11.40
CA GLY A 34 6.18 -8.28 -12.55
C GLY A 34 4.68 -8.25 -12.24
N GLN A 35 4.28 -8.57 -11.00
CA GLN A 35 2.90 -8.43 -10.57
C GLN A 35 2.48 -6.96 -10.60
N ARG A 36 1.37 -6.67 -11.29
CA ARG A 36 0.83 -5.32 -11.35
C ARG A 36 0.08 -4.97 -10.06
N LEU A 37 0.40 -3.81 -9.51
CA LEU A 37 -0.37 -3.19 -8.43
C LEU A 37 -1.65 -2.54 -8.99
N PRO A 38 -2.67 -2.31 -8.15
CA PRO A 38 -3.80 -1.48 -8.51
C PRO A 38 -3.35 -0.07 -8.93
N PRO A 39 -4.09 0.63 -9.81
CA PRO A 39 -3.84 2.02 -10.12
C PRO A 39 -3.85 2.89 -8.84
N VAL A 40 -2.97 3.89 -8.78
CA VAL A 40 -2.82 4.78 -7.60
C VAL A 40 -4.17 5.32 -7.11
N ARG A 41 -5.03 5.79 -8.02
CA ARG A 41 -6.35 6.34 -7.65
C ARG A 41 -7.29 5.29 -7.06
N GLN A 42 -7.21 4.04 -7.53
CA GLN A 42 -8.00 2.96 -6.97
C GLN A 42 -7.52 2.63 -5.55
N LEU A 43 -6.22 2.41 -5.40
CA LEU A 43 -5.63 2.08 -4.10
C LEU A 43 -5.87 3.20 -3.07
N ALA A 44 -5.69 4.45 -3.47
CA ALA A 44 -6.00 5.61 -2.63
C ALA A 44 -7.47 5.64 -2.21
N GLY A 45 -8.40 5.31 -3.12
CA GLY A 45 -9.82 5.17 -2.80
C GLY A 45 -10.10 4.09 -1.77
N ASP A 46 -9.50 2.90 -1.95
CA ASP A 46 -9.64 1.75 -1.05
C ASP A 46 -9.10 2.08 0.36
N LEU A 47 -7.98 2.81 0.42
CA LEU A 47 -7.34 3.25 1.67
C LEU A 47 -7.93 4.54 2.26
N ARG A 48 -8.85 5.20 1.54
CA ARG A 48 -9.39 6.53 1.89
C ARG A 48 -8.29 7.60 2.10
N LEU A 49 -7.24 7.55 1.28
CA LEU A 49 -6.15 8.52 1.26
C LEU A 49 -6.25 9.44 0.04
N ALA A 50 -5.56 10.57 0.10
CA ALA A 50 -5.36 11.39 -1.08
C ALA A 50 -4.40 10.66 -2.06
N PRO A 51 -4.62 10.72 -3.38
CA PRO A 51 -3.73 10.07 -4.35
C PRO A 51 -2.26 10.51 -4.29
N GLY A 52 -1.97 11.71 -3.79
CA GLY A 52 -0.58 12.18 -3.60
C GLY A 52 0.15 11.55 -2.40
N THR A 53 -0.54 10.72 -1.62
CA THR A 53 0.00 10.03 -0.44
C THR A 53 0.38 8.57 -0.74
N VAL A 54 -0.13 8.00 -1.84
CA VAL A 54 0.06 6.59 -2.24
C VAL A 54 1.05 6.51 -3.38
#